data_AF-A0AAV6ZH90-F1
#
_entry.id   AF-A0AAV6ZH90-F1
#
_cell.length_a   1.000
_cell.length_b   1.000
_cell.length_c   1.000
_cell.angle_alpha   90.00
_cell.angle_beta   90.00
_cell.angle_gamma   90.00
#
_symmetry.space_group_name_H-M   'P 1'
#
loop_
_entity.id
_entity.type
_entity.pdbx_description
1 polymer ?
#
loop_
_entity_poly.entity_id
_entity_poly.type
_entity_poly.pdbx_seq_one_letter_code
_entity_poly.pdbx_strand_id
1 'polypeptide(L)'
;MSPLPLIGKNLALHGRATMSSIYKDSNWGFFGMAINGIDGNEDTNYYHGSCFHTHTELSPWWRVDLLESYRISRITITNRGDCCGSKINGAEILVGDSLANNGNNNARCGLVTSLPNGGTQTYDCGEMVGRYVNIVLKGKQQCLHLCEVQIFGD
;
A
#
# COMPACT_ATOMS: atom_id res chain seq x y z
N MET A 1 -6.85 -22.18 -25.47
CA MET A 1 -6.91 -22.60 -24.07
C MET A 1 -6.35 -21.45 -23.25
N SER A 2 -7.22 -20.68 -22.61
CA SER A 2 -6.80 -19.57 -21.75
C SER A 2 -6.20 -20.16 -20.47
N PRO A 3 -5.02 -19.72 -20.00
CA PRO A 3 -4.52 -20.19 -18.72
C PRO A 3 -5.48 -19.75 -17.62
N LEU A 4 -5.79 -20.65 -16.68
CA LEU A 4 -6.46 -20.32 -15.43
C LEU A 4 -5.70 -19.16 -14.76
N PRO A 5 -6.39 -18.16 -14.18
CA PRO A 5 -5.69 -17.13 -13.41
C PRO A 5 -4.95 -17.86 -12.29
N LEU A 6 -3.61 -17.74 -12.26
CA LEU A 6 -2.83 -18.11 -11.09
C LEU A 6 -3.36 -17.26 -9.94
N ILE A 7 -4.21 -17.86 -9.10
CA ILE A 7 -4.61 -17.29 -7.83
C ILE A 7 -3.36 -17.37 -6.95
N GLY A 8 -2.42 -16.45 -7.18
CA GLY A 8 -1.27 -16.27 -6.30
C GLY A 8 -1.78 -15.99 -4.90
N LYS A 9 -1.14 -16.58 -3.89
CA LYS A 9 -1.44 -16.27 -2.49
C LYS A 9 -1.13 -14.79 -2.23
N ASN A 10 -2.05 -14.05 -1.61
CA ASN A 10 -1.74 -12.71 -1.12
C ASN A 10 -0.80 -12.84 0.09
N LEU A 11 0.49 -12.55 -0.13
CA LEU A 11 1.56 -12.64 0.87
C LEU A 11 1.40 -11.61 1.99
N ALA A 12 0.71 -10.50 1.71
CA ALA A 12 0.57 -9.39 2.63
C ALA A 12 -0.24 -9.73 3.90
N LEU A 13 -1.20 -10.66 3.79
CA LEU A 13 -2.13 -11.05 4.88
C LEU A 13 -1.44 -11.57 6.15
N HIS A 14 -0.19 -12.02 6.04
CA HIS A 14 0.60 -12.52 7.17
C HIS A 14 1.72 -11.56 7.58
N GLY A 15 1.85 -10.45 6.87
CA GLY A 15 2.87 -9.44 7.11
C GLY A 15 2.57 -8.57 8.31
N ARG A 16 3.49 -7.65 8.59
CA ARG A 16 3.34 -6.61 9.61
C ARG A 16 3.39 -5.24 8.95
N ALA A 17 2.28 -4.53 8.99
CA ALA A 17 2.21 -3.19 8.44
C ALA A 17 2.60 -2.11 9.46
N THR A 18 3.23 -1.05 8.98
CA THR A 18 3.53 0.18 9.71
C THR A 18 3.52 1.37 8.75
N MET A 19 3.49 2.59 9.26
CA MET A 19 3.47 3.80 8.45
C MET A 19 4.14 4.97 9.16
N SER A 20 4.40 6.06 8.44
CA SER A 20 5.11 7.24 8.93
C SER A 20 4.44 7.90 10.13
N SER A 21 3.10 7.99 10.11
CA SER A 21 2.30 8.57 11.18
C SER A 21 0.88 8.01 11.13
N ILE A 22 0.14 8.10 12.24
CA ILE A 22 -1.28 7.70 12.33
C ILE A 22 -2.11 8.94 12.51
N TYR A 23 -3.10 9.19 11.64
CA TYR A 23 -4.02 10.31 11.76
C TYR A 23 -4.85 10.25 13.06
N LYS A 24 -4.76 11.29 13.90
CA LYS A 24 -5.39 11.33 15.25
C LYS A 24 -6.39 12.46 15.49
N ASP A 25 -6.68 13.31 14.50
CA ASP A 25 -7.38 14.59 14.75
C ASP A 25 -8.92 14.50 14.91
N SER A 26 -9.52 13.30 14.95
CA SER A 26 -10.97 13.17 15.12
C SER A 26 -11.37 11.91 15.87
N ASN A 27 -12.63 11.84 16.34
CA ASN A 27 -13.25 10.62 16.88
C ASN A 27 -13.13 9.41 15.93
N TRP A 28 -12.83 9.66 14.65
CA TRP A 28 -12.69 8.69 13.58
C TRP A 28 -11.23 8.46 13.14
N GLY A 29 -10.24 9.11 13.78
CA GLY A 29 -8.81 8.94 13.47
C GLY A 29 -8.27 7.55 13.80
N PHE A 30 -8.85 6.88 14.81
CA PHE A 30 -8.45 5.54 15.22
C PHE A 30 -8.76 4.44 14.20
N PHE A 31 -9.56 4.73 13.18
CA PHE A 31 -9.87 3.81 12.08
C PHE A 31 -8.74 3.70 11.05
N GLY A 32 -7.76 4.60 11.07
CA GLY A 32 -6.71 4.69 10.05
C GLY A 32 -5.46 3.86 10.33
N MET A 33 -5.54 2.71 11.00
CA MET A 33 -4.36 1.95 11.42
C MET A 33 -3.62 1.33 10.23
N ALA A 34 -2.29 1.22 10.31
CA ALA A 34 -1.47 0.70 9.21
C ALA A 34 -1.86 -0.73 8.79
N ILE A 35 -2.31 -1.56 9.75
CA ILE A 35 -2.72 -2.95 9.49
C ILE A 35 -3.89 -3.07 8.53
N ASN A 36 -4.72 -2.04 8.43
CA ASN A 36 -5.89 -2.01 7.57
C ASN A 36 -5.54 -1.97 6.08
N GLY A 37 -4.26 -1.78 5.73
CA GLY A 37 -3.83 -1.94 4.34
C GLY A 37 -3.56 -3.40 3.93
N ILE A 38 -3.66 -4.36 4.86
CA ILE A 38 -3.39 -5.79 4.62
C ILE A 38 -4.36 -6.69 5.42
N ASP A 39 -5.54 -6.18 5.75
CA ASP A 39 -6.51 -6.92 6.58
C ASP A 39 -7.37 -7.89 5.76
N GLY A 40 -7.23 -7.88 4.42
CA GLY A 40 -7.98 -8.73 3.52
C GLY A 40 -9.35 -8.19 3.14
N ASN A 41 -9.64 -6.92 3.44
CA ASN A 41 -10.93 -6.30 3.17
C ASN A 41 -10.78 -5.04 2.28
N GLU A 42 -11.26 -5.15 1.05
CA GLU A 42 -11.19 -4.08 0.04
C GLU A 42 -12.26 -2.98 0.23
N ASP A 43 -12.88 -2.86 1.40
CA ASP A 43 -13.91 -1.84 1.65
C ASP A 43 -13.30 -0.44 1.55
N THR A 44 -13.78 0.30 0.55
CA THR A 44 -13.21 1.59 0.20
C THR A 44 -13.73 2.74 1.06
N ASN A 45 -14.72 2.52 1.92
CA ASN A 45 -15.23 3.55 2.82
C ASN A 45 -14.35 3.65 4.08
N TYR A 46 -13.62 4.75 4.22
CA TYR A 46 -12.75 4.98 5.38
C TYR A 46 -13.45 4.77 6.73
N TYR A 47 -14.73 5.15 6.83
CA TYR A 47 -15.49 5.06 8.08
C TYR A 47 -15.86 3.63 8.47
N HIS A 48 -15.66 2.64 7.60
CA HIS A 48 -15.84 1.22 7.92
C HIS A 48 -14.61 0.60 8.59
N GLY A 49 -13.51 1.34 8.72
CA GLY A 49 -12.34 0.91 9.47
C GLY A 49 -11.38 -0.02 8.71
N SER A 50 -11.50 -0.09 7.39
CA SER A 50 -10.69 -0.94 6.50
C SER A 50 -9.72 -0.15 5.62
N CYS A 51 -9.36 1.07 6.02
CA CYS A 51 -8.36 1.85 5.32
C CYS A 51 -7.36 2.43 6.32
N PHE A 52 -6.08 2.49 5.94
CA PHE A 52 -5.09 3.22 6.74
C PHE A 52 -5.10 4.71 6.38
N HIS A 53 -4.61 5.57 7.28
CA HIS A 53 -4.52 7.01 7.01
C HIS A 53 -3.39 7.66 7.81
N THR A 54 -2.42 8.26 7.13
CA THR A 54 -1.36 9.05 7.76
C THR A 54 -1.82 10.47 8.10
N HIS A 55 -1.08 11.19 8.95
CA HIS A 55 -1.24 12.65 8.99
C HIS A 55 -0.84 13.29 7.65
N THR A 56 -1.23 14.55 7.47
CA THR A 56 -0.68 15.40 6.41
C THR A 56 0.75 15.78 6.79
N GLU A 57 1.74 15.20 6.11
CA GLU A 57 3.16 15.39 6.39
C GLU A 57 3.98 15.38 5.10
N LEU A 58 5.28 15.68 5.20
CA LEU A 58 6.17 15.62 4.06
C LEU A 58 6.58 14.17 3.79
N SER A 59 6.33 13.68 2.58
CA SER A 59 6.68 12.33 2.14
C SER A 59 6.11 11.21 3.03
N PRO A 60 4.78 11.18 3.26
CA PRO A 60 4.15 10.10 4.02
C PRO A 60 4.41 8.75 3.32
N TRP A 61 4.54 7.70 4.12
CA TRP A 61 4.77 6.36 3.62
C TRP A 61 4.06 5.30 4.46
N TRP A 62 3.71 4.21 3.82
CA TRP A 62 3.23 2.97 4.43
C TRP A 62 4.13 1.81 3.99
N ARG A 63 4.32 0.82 4.86
CA ARG A 63 5.14 -0.36 4.56
C ARG A 63 4.53 -1.61 5.18
N VAL A 64 4.62 -2.73 4.46
CA VAL A 64 4.47 -4.07 5.01
C VAL A 64 5.82 -4.80 5.03
N ASP A 65 6.12 -5.42 6.17
CA ASP A 65 7.17 -6.43 6.31
C ASP A 65 6.54 -7.82 6.06
N LEU A 66 6.97 -8.48 4.99
CA LEU A 66 6.52 -9.83 4.61
C LEU A 66 7.16 -10.94 5.45
N LEU A 67 8.00 -10.58 6.43
CA LEU A 67 8.75 -11.45 7.35
C LEU A 67 9.93 -12.19 6.72
N GLU A 68 9.86 -12.51 5.44
CA GLU A 68 10.93 -13.06 4.62
C GLU A 68 10.93 -12.43 3.22
N SER A 69 11.99 -12.65 2.46
CA SER A 69 12.10 -12.12 1.09
C SER A 69 11.37 -13.05 0.13
N TYR A 70 10.48 -12.46 -0.68
CA TYR A 70 9.73 -13.16 -1.72
C TYR A 70 10.11 -12.63 -3.09
N ARG A 71 9.84 -13.42 -4.12
CA ARG A 71 9.82 -12.95 -5.50
C ARG A 71 8.42 -12.41 -5.80
N ILE A 72 8.31 -11.08 -5.85
CA ILE A 72 7.04 -10.37 -6.02
C ILE A 72 6.76 -10.18 -7.51
N SER A 73 5.69 -10.82 -7.98
CA SER A 73 5.22 -10.73 -9.36
C SER A 73 4.36 -9.49 -9.58
N ARG A 74 3.42 -9.20 -8.68
CA ARG A 74 2.48 -8.07 -8.81
C ARG A 74 2.00 -7.54 -7.46
N ILE A 75 1.65 -6.27 -7.44
CA ILE A 75 1.05 -5.58 -6.30
C ILE A 75 -0.27 -4.94 -6.74
N THR A 76 -1.34 -5.16 -5.98
CA THR A 76 -2.66 -4.55 -6.22
C THR A 76 -2.97 -3.56 -5.12
N ILE A 77 -3.39 -2.35 -5.48
CA ILE A 77 -3.73 -1.27 -4.55
C ILE A 77 -5.20 -0.91 -4.73
N THR A 78 -5.93 -0.85 -3.62
CA THR A 78 -7.30 -0.36 -3.53
C THR A 78 -7.31 1.01 -2.84
N ASN A 79 -7.80 2.03 -3.54
CA ASN A 79 -7.85 3.41 -3.06
C ASN A 79 -9.08 3.67 -2.16
N ARG A 80 -9.03 4.75 -1.38
CA ARG A 80 -10.19 5.27 -0.65
C ARG A 80 -11.31 5.68 -1.61
N GLY A 81 -12.55 5.36 -1.27
CA GLY A 81 -13.74 5.51 -2.10
C GLY A 81 -14.73 6.58 -1.68
N ASP A 82 -14.87 6.85 -0.38
CA ASP A 82 -15.83 7.84 0.12
C ASP A 82 -15.42 9.29 -0.23
N CYS A 83 -14.13 9.57 -0.41
CA CYS A 83 -13.62 10.84 -0.93
C CYS A 83 -12.15 10.73 -1.34
N CYS A 84 -11.62 11.86 -1.84
CA CYS A 84 -10.19 12.18 -1.70
C CYS A 84 -9.22 11.27 -2.48
N GLY A 85 -9.70 10.48 -3.44
CA GLY A 85 -8.89 9.50 -4.16
C GLY A 85 -7.66 10.08 -4.87
N SER A 86 -7.71 11.34 -5.32
CA SER A 86 -6.57 12.01 -5.96
C SER A 86 -5.33 12.18 -5.08
N LYS A 87 -5.45 11.98 -3.76
CA LYS A 87 -4.35 12.12 -2.79
C LYS A 87 -3.21 11.11 -3.04
N ILE A 88 -3.50 9.95 -3.62
CA ILE A 88 -2.50 8.93 -3.98
C ILE A 88 -1.67 9.29 -5.23
N ASN A 89 -2.11 10.27 -6.03
CA ASN A 89 -1.47 10.57 -7.31
C ASN A 89 0.03 10.89 -7.11
N GLY A 90 0.89 10.18 -7.84
CA GLY A 90 2.35 10.23 -7.74
C GLY A 90 2.97 9.38 -6.64
N ALA A 91 2.22 8.47 -6.01
CA ALA A 91 2.79 7.50 -5.07
C ALA A 91 3.69 6.50 -5.80
N GLU A 92 4.83 6.18 -5.20
CA GLU A 92 5.75 5.15 -5.67
C GLU A 92 5.55 3.86 -4.89
N ILE A 93 5.57 2.74 -5.61
CA ILE A 93 5.54 1.38 -5.07
C ILE A 93 6.97 0.85 -5.11
N LEU A 94 7.53 0.52 -3.96
CA LEU A 94 8.93 0.13 -3.83
C LEU A 94 9.04 -1.26 -3.20
N VAL A 95 10.00 -2.05 -3.67
CA VAL A 95 10.24 -3.43 -3.24
C VAL A 95 11.73 -3.64 -2.99
N GLY A 96 12.07 -4.23 -1.85
CA GLY A 96 13.45 -4.65 -1.55
C GLY A 96 13.67 -5.11 -0.11
N ASP A 97 14.93 -5.40 0.22
CA ASP A 97 15.32 -5.94 1.54
C ASP A 97 15.93 -4.90 2.49
N SER A 98 16.11 -3.65 2.04
CA SER A 98 16.72 -2.61 2.86
C SER A 98 15.67 -1.83 3.64
N LEU A 99 15.99 -1.49 4.89
CA LEU A 99 15.26 -0.52 5.71
C LEU A 99 15.90 0.87 5.72
N ALA A 100 16.94 1.11 4.90
CA ALA A 100 17.50 2.45 4.73
C ALA A 100 16.39 3.43 4.32
N ASN A 101 16.30 4.57 5.02
CA ASN A 101 15.19 5.52 4.86
C ASN A 101 13.79 4.84 4.96
N ASN A 102 13.61 3.95 5.94
CA ASN A 102 12.39 3.16 6.14
C ASN A 102 12.01 2.25 4.95
N GLY A 103 12.94 1.94 4.04
CA GLY A 103 12.67 1.21 2.80
C GLY A 103 12.24 2.10 1.63
N ASN A 104 12.14 3.41 1.83
CA ASN A 104 11.72 4.36 0.80
C ASN A 104 12.77 4.60 -0.31
N ASN A 105 13.95 3.97 -0.18
CA ASN A 105 15.02 3.98 -1.18
C ASN A 105 15.13 2.65 -1.96
N ASN A 106 14.26 1.67 -1.67
CA ASN A 106 14.23 0.41 -2.40
C ASN A 106 13.83 0.63 -3.88
N ALA A 107 14.05 -0.39 -4.71
CA ALA A 107 13.79 -0.31 -6.14
C ALA A 107 12.30 -0.10 -6.42
N ARG A 108 11.96 0.68 -7.46
CA ARG A 108 10.58 1.03 -7.79
C ARG A 108 9.95 -0.07 -8.66
N CYS A 109 8.88 -0.69 -8.16
CA CYS A 109 8.00 -1.56 -8.95
C CYS A 109 7.04 -0.73 -9.82
N GLY A 110 6.43 0.31 -9.26
CA GLY A 110 5.37 1.06 -9.95
C GLY A 110 5.25 2.51 -9.53
N LEU A 111 4.57 3.29 -10.36
CA LEU A 111 4.18 4.67 -10.11
C LEU A 111 2.67 4.79 -10.28
N VAL A 112 1.97 5.23 -9.24
CA VAL A 112 0.54 5.54 -9.31
C VAL A 112 0.38 6.90 -9.98
N THR A 113 0.07 6.94 -11.27
CA THR A 113 -0.15 8.22 -11.98
C THR A 113 -1.47 8.87 -11.57
N SER A 114 -2.54 8.09 -11.59
CA SER A 114 -3.86 8.46 -11.10
C SER A 114 -4.68 7.23 -10.74
N LEU A 115 -5.40 7.28 -9.62
CA LEU A 115 -6.35 6.23 -9.23
C LEU A 115 -7.62 6.91 -8.68
N PRO A 116 -8.80 6.70 -9.28
CA PRO A 116 -10.03 7.37 -8.83
C PRO A 116 -10.45 6.91 -7.44
N ASN A 117 -11.46 7.58 -6.88
CA ASN A 117 -12.09 7.14 -5.64
C ASN A 117 -12.54 5.68 -5.78
N GLY A 118 -12.10 4.82 -4.85
CA GLY A 118 -12.45 3.41 -4.79
C GLY A 118 -11.88 2.58 -5.93
N GLY A 119 -10.99 3.17 -6.75
CA GLY A 119 -10.32 2.47 -7.83
C GLY A 119 -9.34 1.44 -7.27
N THR A 120 -9.30 0.29 -7.94
CA THR A 120 -8.33 -0.79 -7.68
C THR A 120 -7.44 -0.96 -8.90
N GLN A 121 -6.13 -0.95 -8.72
CA GLN A 121 -5.18 -1.13 -9.82
C GLN A 121 -4.07 -2.10 -9.44
N THR A 122 -3.69 -2.93 -10.39
CA THR A 122 -2.57 -3.87 -10.28
C THR A 122 -1.35 -3.34 -11.03
N TYR A 123 -0.19 -3.48 -10.41
CA TYR A 123 1.12 -3.11 -10.91
C TYR A 123 1.97 -4.36 -11.03
N ASP A 124 2.50 -4.58 -12.23
CA ASP A 124 3.47 -5.65 -12.50
C ASP A 124 4.84 -5.25 -11.94
N CYS A 125 5.42 -6.10 -11.09
CA CYS A 125 6.72 -5.87 -10.47
C CYS A 125 7.83 -6.71 -11.10
N GLY A 126 7.56 -7.48 -12.17
CA GLY A 126 8.61 -8.17 -12.93
C GLY A 126 9.47 -9.10 -12.08
N GLU A 127 8.86 -9.82 -11.13
CA GLU A 127 9.54 -10.80 -10.27
C GLU A 127 10.64 -10.19 -9.37
N MET A 128 10.47 -8.93 -8.95
CA MET A 128 11.37 -8.26 -8.01
C MET A 128 11.48 -9.02 -6.69
N VAL A 129 12.70 -9.19 -6.18
CA VAL A 129 12.93 -9.84 -4.89
C VAL A 129 12.93 -8.80 -3.77
N GLY A 130 12.14 -9.04 -2.71
CA GLY A 130 12.15 -8.19 -1.53
C GLY A 130 11.28 -8.70 -0.39
N ARG A 131 11.69 -8.35 0.83
CA ARG A 131 10.93 -8.56 2.08
C ARG A 131 10.00 -7.40 2.41
N TYR A 132 10.35 -6.19 2.00
CA TYR A 132 9.60 -4.97 2.31
C TYR A 132 8.94 -4.41 1.07
N VAL A 133 7.66 -4.08 1.19
CA VAL A 133 6.91 -3.32 0.20
C VAL A 133 6.49 -1.99 0.80
N ASN A 134 6.91 -0.90 0.16
CA ASN A 134 6.60 0.47 0.58
C ASN A 134 5.72 1.17 -0.45
N ILE A 135 4.78 1.99 0.03
CA ILE A 135 4.07 2.99 -0.77
C ILE A 135 4.40 4.37 -0.20
N VAL A 136 4.91 5.27 -1.03
CA VAL A 136 5.42 6.59 -0.57
C VAL A 136 5.10 7.73 -1.53
N LEU A 137 4.71 8.88 -0.99
CA LEU A 137 4.49 10.13 -1.73
C LEU A 137 5.72 11.04 -1.67
N LYS A 138 6.83 10.67 -2.32
CA LYS A 138 8.12 11.39 -2.21
C LYS A 138 8.01 12.88 -2.57
N GLY A 139 8.52 13.73 -1.67
CA GLY A 139 8.58 15.18 -1.87
C GLY A 139 7.23 15.91 -1.80
N LYS A 140 6.14 15.23 -1.42
CA LYS A 140 4.80 15.83 -1.34
C LYS A 140 4.39 16.08 0.11
N GLN A 141 3.88 17.28 0.39
CA GLN A 141 3.20 17.58 1.65
C GLN A 141 1.74 17.09 1.54
N GLN A 142 1.47 15.87 2.02
CA GLN A 142 0.15 15.25 1.87
C GLN A 142 -0.08 14.15 2.92
N CYS A 143 -1.31 13.65 3.03
CA CYS A 143 -1.60 12.36 3.67
C CYS A 143 -1.61 11.21 2.65
N LEU A 144 -1.29 10.01 3.12
CA LEU A 144 -1.46 8.76 2.38
C LEU A 144 -2.58 7.95 3.03
N HIS A 145 -3.53 7.48 2.23
CA HIS A 145 -4.62 6.62 2.68
C HIS A 145 -4.97 5.60 1.60
N LEU A 146 -4.99 4.31 1.95
CA LEU A 146 -5.37 3.21 1.06
C LEU A 146 -6.18 2.21 1.86
N CYS A 147 -7.01 1.44 1.16
CA CYS A 147 -7.91 0.48 1.78
C CYS A 147 -7.43 -0.95 1.66
N GLU A 148 -6.63 -1.29 0.65
CA GLU A 148 -5.97 -2.61 0.62
C GLU A 148 -4.73 -2.56 -0.26
N VAL A 149 -3.69 -3.30 0.14
CA VAL A 149 -2.46 -3.54 -0.60
C VAL A 149 -2.19 -5.04 -0.63
N GLN A 150 -2.47 -5.66 -1.77
CA GLN A 150 -2.29 -7.10 -1.97
C GLN A 150 -0.96 -7.35 -2.68
N ILE A 151 -0.19 -8.32 -2.22
CA ILE A 151 1.14 -8.64 -2.74
C ILE A 151 1.15 -10.10 -3.18
N PHE A 152 1.48 -10.35 -4.43
CA PHE A 152 1.47 -11.69 -5.01
C PHE A 152 2.86 -12.08 -5.50
N GLY A 153 3.24 -13.34 -5.28
CA GLY A 153 4.59 -13.83 -5.53
C GLY A 153 4.78 -15.25 -4.97
N ASP A 154 6.03 -15.71 -4.99
CA ASP A 154 6.49 -16.99 -4.43
C ASP A 154 7.78 -16.88 -3.60
#